data_AF-A0A4R0JQ21-F1
#
_entry.id   AF-A0A4R0JQ21-F1
#
_cell.length_a   1.000
_cell.length_b   1.000
_cell.length_c   1.000
_cell.angle_alpha   90.00
_cell.angle_beta   90.00
_cell.angle_gamma   90.00
#
_symmetry.space_group_name_H-M   'P 1'
#
loop_
_entity.id
_entity.type
_entity.pdbx_description
1 polymer ?
#
loop_
_entity_poly.entity_id
_entity_poly.type
_entity_poly.pdbx_seq_one_letter_code
_entity_poly.pdbx_strand_id
1 'polypeptide(L)'
;MEHSVNSSVIGRLLEEVSWDGVNVRAYRDGGRGRGNVLTAEVLCPLSFLPRDRFLGEILRLAHGPGDVCARVAAEMEDADVTLLPDELVLRPHEIKVQLDAQFISPNCYVMVEAKRIRRSSFQAEQLAREYLALLTAAGEKLPVLFLILPGPPPLAVRGHGRMGIHEAVSLRLDDVLAKTGGEAGSFESLAARIPDVLAWVTWDEIRTLVGGGRDAFRGARAGLGRTVERLCDAVTTAIDWHS
;
A
#
# COMPACT_ATOMS: atom_id res chain seq x y z
N MET A 1 -29.07 -8.74 -8.63
CA MET A 1 -29.03 -7.56 -7.75
C MET A 1 -27.58 -7.15 -7.74
N GLU A 2 -27.19 -6.15 -8.54
CA GLU A 2 -25.84 -5.59 -8.47
C GLU A 2 -25.66 -5.03 -7.07
N HIS A 3 -24.80 -5.65 -6.27
CA HIS A 3 -24.38 -5.04 -5.02
C HIS A 3 -23.66 -3.74 -5.39
N SER A 4 -24.27 -2.60 -5.03
CA SER A 4 -23.63 -1.30 -5.06
C SER A 4 -22.29 -1.42 -4.34
N VAL A 5 -21.18 -1.31 -5.07
CA VAL A 5 -19.83 -1.34 -4.50
C VAL A 5 -19.72 -0.21 -3.48
N ASN A 6 -19.40 -0.54 -2.23
CA ASN A 6 -19.23 0.43 -1.17
C ASN A 6 -17.97 1.25 -1.45
N SER A 7 -18.09 2.50 -1.89
CA SER A 7 -16.93 3.36 -2.20
C SER A 7 -16.43 4.17 -0.99
N SER A 8 -17.11 4.08 0.15
CA SER A 8 -16.73 4.79 1.36
C SER A 8 -15.56 4.08 2.04
N VAL A 9 -14.45 4.80 2.28
CA VAL A 9 -13.31 4.28 3.06
C VAL A 9 -13.77 3.77 4.43
N ILE A 10 -14.65 4.52 5.10
CA ILE A 10 -15.22 4.11 6.39
C ILE A 10 -16.13 2.88 6.22
N GLY A 11 -16.94 2.85 5.15
CA GLY A 11 -17.81 1.72 4.86
C GLY A 11 -17.01 0.42 4.68
N ARG A 12 -15.94 0.48 3.87
CA ARG A 12 -15.02 -0.64 3.62
C ARG A 12 -14.26 -1.06 4.87
N LEU A 13 -13.78 -0.09 5.66
CA LEU A 13 -13.13 -0.40 6.93
C LEU A 13 -14.09 -1.12 7.89
N LEU A 14 -15.36 -0.70 7.96
CA LEU A 14 -16.37 -1.38 8.77
C LEU A 14 -16.66 -2.79 8.28
N GLU A 15 -16.67 -3.02 6.96
CA GLU A 15 -16.77 -4.36 6.37
C GLU A 15 -15.58 -5.22 6.78
N GLU A 16 -14.34 -4.76 6.62
CA GLU A 16 -13.15 -5.50 7.06
C GLU A 16 -13.18 -5.82 8.56
N VAL A 17 -13.53 -4.84 9.40
CA VAL A 17 -13.65 -4.99 10.85
C VAL A 17 -14.72 -6.02 11.22
N SER A 18 -15.80 -6.12 10.42
CA SER A 18 -16.87 -7.08 10.68
C SER A 18 -16.41 -8.54 10.52
N TRP A 19 -15.41 -8.79 9.67
CA TRP A 19 -14.83 -10.12 9.45
C TRP A 19 -13.89 -10.57 10.56
N ASP A 20 -13.39 -9.64 11.40
CA ASP A 20 -12.48 -9.95 12.51
C ASP A 20 -13.16 -10.65 13.70
N GLY A 21 -14.49 -10.77 13.68
CA GLY A 21 -15.28 -11.57 14.60
C GLY A 21 -14.98 -11.25 16.07
N VAL A 22 -14.44 -12.22 16.82
CA VAL A 22 -14.11 -12.05 18.25
C VAL A 22 -13.07 -10.96 18.51
N ASN A 23 -12.25 -10.61 17.50
CA ASN A 23 -11.21 -9.59 17.60
C ASN A 23 -11.73 -8.16 17.38
N VAL A 24 -13.02 -7.98 17.03
CA VAL A 24 -13.64 -6.66 16.80
C VAL A 24 -13.46 -5.71 17.98
N ARG A 25 -13.38 -6.24 19.22
CA ARG A 25 -13.17 -5.45 20.43
C ARG A 25 -11.84 -4.71 20.45
N ALA A 26 -10.85 -5.15 19.67
CA ALA A 26 -9.58 -4.48 19.57
C ALA A 26 -9.59 -3.25 18.64
N TYR A 27 -10.74 -2.94 18.03
CA TYR A 27 -11.01 -1.68 17.33
C TYR A 27 -11.67 -0.63 18.22
N ARG A 28 -11.90 -0.94 19.51
CA ARG A 28 -12.28 0.07 20.50
C ARG A 28 -11.23 1.17 20.57
N ASP A 29 -11.67 2.36 20.99
CA ASP A 29 -10.85 3.57 21.06
C ASP A 29 -10.16 3.90 19.72
N GLY A 30 -10.85 3.63 18.61
CA GLY A 30 -10.35 3.89 17.26
C GLY A 30 -9.39 2.84 16.72
N GLY A 31 -9.13 1.71 17.40
CA GLY A 31 -8.29 0.64 16.84
C GLY A 31 -6.79 0.92 16.83
N ARG A 32 -6.27 1.49 17.91
CA ARG A 32 -4.86 1.81 18.07
C ARG A 32 -3.95 0.62 17.75
N GLY A 33 -3.00 0.84 16.85
CA GLY A 33 -2.04 -0.20 16.41
C GLY A 33 -2.61 -1.25 15.44
N ARG A 34 -3.85 -1.10 14.97
CA ARG A 34 -4.41 -1.90 13.87
C ARG A 34 -3.90 -1.38 12.53
N GLY A 35 -3.55 -2.32 11.63
CA GLY A 35 -2.90 -2.01 10.36
C GLY A 35 -3.85 -1.32 9.38
N ASN A 36 -5.00 -1.93 9.09
CA ASN A 36 -6.03 -1.36 8.23
C ASN A 36 -6.53 0.02 8.71
N VAL A 37 -6.66 0.23 10.02
CA VAL A 37 -7.00 1.55 10.56
C VAL A 37 -5.88 2.56 10.31
N LEU A 38 -4.62 2.22 10.62
CA LEU A 38 -3.47 3.10 10.34
C LEU A 38 -3.42 3.48 8.85
N THR A 39 -3.55 2.50 7.97
CA THR A 39 -3.62 2.70 6.52
C THR A 39 -4.73 3.68 6.16
N ALA A 40 -5.95 3.47 6.66
CA ALA A 40 -7.08 4.34 6.37
C ALA A 40 -6.89 5.76 6.92
N GLU A 41 -6.43 5.92 8.17
CA GLU A 41 -6.22 7.21 8.81
C GLU A 41 -5.08 8.02 8.17
N VAL A 42 -4.10 7.35 7.56
CA VAL A 42 -2.98 8.03 6.86
C VAL A 42 -3.31 8.28 5.40
N LEU A 43 -3.72 7.26 4.65
CA LEU A 43 -3.90 7.39 3.21
C LEU A 43 -5.16 8.18 2.82
N CYS A 44 -6.20 8.20 3.66
CA CYS A 44 -7.42 8.97 3.39
C CYS A 44 -7.11 10.48 3.33
N PRO A 45 -6.55 11.13 4.37
CA PRO A 45 -6.19 12.55 4.27
C PRO A 45 -5.09 12.81 3.22
N LEU A 46 -4.15 11.89 3.00
CA LEU A 46 -3.16 12.03 1.91
C LEU A 46 -3.82 12.10 0.52
N SER A 47 -4.90 11.37 0.29
CA SER A 47 -5.57 11.35 -1.01
C SER A 47 -6.27 12.67 -1.39
N PHE A 48 -6.52 13.54 -0.39
CA PHE A 48 -7.10 14.88 -0.56
C PHE A 48 -6.05 16.00 -0.64
N LEU A 49 -4.78 15.71 -0.32
CA LEU A 49 -3.69 16.66 -0.51
C LEU A 49 -3.30 16.73 -2.00
N PRO A 50 -2.66 17.82 -2.47
CA PRO A 50 -2.11 17.90 -3.83
C PRO A 50 -1.20 16.70 -4.11
N ARG A 51 -1.67 15.78 -4.94
CA ARG A 51 -1.15 14.41 -4.99
C ARG A 51 0.27 14.38 -5.53
N ASP A 52 0.61 15.19 -6.52
CA ASP A 52 1.99 15.30 -7.02
C ASP A 52 2.96 15.73 -5.91
N ARG A 53 2.55 16.67 -5.06
CA ARG A 53 3.39 17.23 -4.00
C ARG A 53 3.52 16.32 -2.78
N PHE A 54 2.57 15.42 -2.55
CA PHE A 54 2.57 14.54 -1.39
C PHE A 54 2.73 13.07 -1.78
N LEU A 55 1.74 12.44 -2.42
CA LEU A 55 1.85 11.04 -2.86
C LEU A 55 2.95 10.85 -3.92
N GLY A 56 3.08 11.77 -4.87
CA GLY A 56 4.13 11.78 -5.87
C GLY A 56 5.52 11.92 -5.25
N GLU A 57 5.70 12.84 -4.32
CA GLU A 57 6.97 12.97 -3.58
C GLU A 57 7.27 11.74 -2.70
N ILE A 58 6.26 11.11 -2.09
CA ILE A 58 6.44 9.83 -1.34
C ILE A 58 6.96 8.74 -2.29
N LEU A 59 6.42 8.65 -3.50
CA LEU A 59 6.90 7.71 -4.52
C LEU A 59 8.31 8.05 -4.99
N ARG A 60 8.64 9.33 -5.21
CA ARG A 60 10.01 9.75 -5.57
C ARG A 60 11.03 9.48 -4.46
N LEU A 61 10.60 9.56 -3.20
CA LEU A 61 11.42 9.23 -2.03
C LEU A 61 11.61 7.71 -1.84
N ALA A 62 10.72 6.90 -2.40
CA ALA A 62 10.71 5.47 -2.19
C ALA A 62 12.02 4.79 -2.64
N HIS A 63 12.40 3.76 -1.90
CA HIS A 63 13.52 2.89 -2.23
C HIS A 63 13.06 1.83 -3.22
N GLY A 64 13.72 1.72 -4.36
CA GLY A 64 13.35 0.78 -5.43
C GLY A 64 13.73 1.30 -6.81
N PRO A 65 13.02 0.91 -7.87
CA PRO A 65 13.30 1.33 -9.24
C PRO A 65 12.92 2.82 -9.44
N GLY A 66 13.89 3.71 -9.21
CA GLY A 66 13.67 5.17 -9.18
C GLY A 66 12.96 5.73 -10.42
N ASP A 67 13.31 5.28 -11.62
CA ASP A 67 12.66 5.71 -12.86
C ASP A 67 11.19 5.29 -12.93
N VAL A 68 10.87 4.09 -12.43
CA VAL A 68 9.49 3.58 -12.36
C VAL A 68 8.69 4.41 -11.36
N CYS A 69 9.23 4.61 -10.16
CA CYS A 69 8.61 5.45 -9.14
C CYS A 69 8.39 6.89 -9.61
N ALA A 70 9.34 7.48 -10.34
CA ALA A 70 9.23 8.83 -10.90
C ALA A 70 8.12 8.92 -11.97
N ARG A 71 7.97 7.90 -12.82
CA ARG A 71 6.87 7.83 -13.79
C ARG A 71 5.50 7.75 -13.11
N VAL A 72 5.38 6.89 -12.11
CA VAL A 72 4.15 6.77 -11.32
C VAL A 72 3.84 8.11 -10.63
N ALA A 73 4.83 8.73 -10.01
CA ALA A 73 4.67 10.03 -9.35
C ALA A 73 4.17 11.14 -10.30
N ALA A 74 4.61 11.13 -11.56
CA ALA A 74 4.19 12.11 -12.56
C ALA A 74 2.70 12.00 -12.96
N GLU A 75 2.07 10.85 -12.74
CA GLU A 75 0.65 10.61 -13.08
C GLU A 75 -0.27 10.71 -11.86
N MET A 76 0.25 11.12 -10.70
CA MET A 76 -0.45 10.94 -9.42
C MET A 76 -1.62 11.89 -9.21
N GLU A 77 -1.66 13.05 -9.88
CA GLU A 77 -2.85 13.91 -9.87
C GLU A 77 -4.03 13.25 -10.60
N ASP A 78 -3.76 12.56 -11.71
CA ASP A 78 -4.76 11.87 -12.53
C ASP A 78 -5.11 10.47 -12.00
N ALA A 79 -4.49 10.02 -10.91
CA ALA A 79 -4.69 8.68 -10.37
C ALA A 79 -5.99 8.56 -9.56
N ASP A 80 -6.73 7.47 -9.78
CA ASP A 80 -7.78 7.02 -8.89
C ASP A 80 -7.15 6.35 -7.67
N VAL A 81 -7.30 7.01 -6.52
CA VAL A 81 -6.82 6.50 -5.22
C VAL A 81 -7.95 5.78 -4.52
N THR A 82 -7.82 4.47 -4.37
CA THR A 82 -8.82 3.62 -3.73
C THR A 82 -8.23 2.94 -2.51
N LEU A 83 -8.84 3.15 -1.34
CA LEU A 83 -8.45 2.49 -0.09
C LEU A 83 -9.33 1.27 0.14
N LEU A 84 -8.71 0.20 0.67
CA LEU A 84 -9.36 -1.08 0.94
C LEU A 84 -10.20 -1.57 -0.27
N PRO A 85 -9.63 -1.64 -1.49
CA PRO A 85 -10.35 -2.13 -2.67
C PRO A 85 -10.90 -3.54 -2.48
N ASP A 86 -11.78 -3.92 -3.39
CA ASP A 86 -12.26 -5.30 -3.48
C ASP A 86 -11.06 -6.24 -3.69
N GLU A 87 -11.17 -7.44 -3.15
CA GLU A 87 -10.12 -8.45 -3.25
C GLU A 87 -9.80 -8.77 -4.72
N LEU A 88 -8.50 -8.92 -5.02
CA LEU A 88 -8.06 -9.52 -6.26
C LEU A 88 -8.11 -11.05 -6.13
N VAL A 89 -8.47 -11.74 -7.21
CA VAL A 89 -8.60 -13.20 -7.22
C VAL A 89 -7.61 -13.79 -8.22
N LEU A 90 -6.61 -14.51 -7.70
CA LEU A 90 -5.68 -15.30 -8.48
C LEU A 90 -6.30 -16.66 -8.83
N ARG A 91 -6.50 -16.89 -10.13
CA ARG A 91 -7.06 -18.12 -10.70
C ARG A 91 -5.95 -19.15 -10.98
N PRO A 92 -6.29 -20.46 -11.09
CA PRO A 92 -7.63 -21.05 -11.01
C PRO A 92 -8.10 -21.38 -9.59
N HIS A 93 -7.22 -21.39 -8.58
CA HIS A 93 -7.57 -21.81 -7.21
C HIS A 93 -8.21 -20.73 -6.33
N GLU A 94 -8.74 -19.67 -6.95
CA GLU A 94 -9.45 -18.55 -6.29
C GLU A 94 -8.71 -17.98 -5.06
N ILE A 95 -7.39 -17.80 -5.18
CA ILE A 95 -6.58 -17.24 -4.11
C ILE A 95 -6.88 -15.74 -4.01
N LYS A 96 -7.55 -15.37 -2.93
CA LYS A 96 -7.91 -13.98 -2.62
C LYS A 96 -6.70 -13.19 -2.10
N VAL A 97 -6.55 -11.97 -2.60
CA VAL A 97 -5.53 -11.00 -2.20
C VAL A 97 -6.24 -9.70 -1.85
N GLN A 98 -6.30 -9.38 -0.57
CA GLN A 98 -6.84 -8.11 -0.06
C GLN A 98 -5.74 -7.05 -0.08
N LEU A 99 -6.04 -5.87 -0.60
CA LEU A 99 -5.08 -4.76 -0.67
C LEU A 99 -5.41 -3.72 0.37
N ASP A 100 -4.38 -3.06 0.89
CA ASP A 100 -4.55 -1.90 1.76
C ASP A 100 -4.97 -0.66 0.94
N ALA A 101 -4.38 -0.49 -0.25
CA ALA A 101 -4.81 0.51 -1.22
C ALA A 101 -4.36 0.16 -2.64
N GLN A 102 -4.92 0.86 -3.62
CA GLN A 102 -4.44 0.88 -4.99
C GLN A 102 -4.48 2.29 -5.58
N PHE A 103 -3.50 2.61 -6.41
CA PHE A 103 -3.46 3.84 -7.21
C PHE A 103 -3.44 3.46 -8.69
N ILE A 104 -4.46 3.87 -9.44
CA ILE A 104 -4.58 3.54 -10.86
C ILE A 104 -4.62 4.82 -11.66
N SER A 105 -3.69 4.96 -12.59
CA SER A 105 -3.63 6.08 -13.54
C SER A 105 -3.72 5.55 -14.97
N PRO A 106 -3.67 6.42 -16.01
CA PRO A 106 -3.70 5.96 -17.39
C PRO A 106 -2.64 4.89 -17.71
N ASN A 107 -1.41 5.02 -17.22
CA ASN A 107 -0.33 4.09 -17.54
C ASN A 107 0.23 3.31 -16.36
N CYS A 108 -0.21 3.56 -15.12
CA CYS A 108 0.35 2.91 -13.94
C CYS A 108 -0.71 2.15 -13.13
N TYR A 109 -0.30 1.04 -12.54
CA TYR A 109 -1.08 0.25 -11.60
C TYR A 109 -0.23 0.00 -10.36
N VAL A 110 -0.60 0.65 -9.26
CA VAL A 110 0.12 0.54 -7.98
C VAL A 110 -0.74 -0.24 -7.00
N MET A 111 -0.19 -1.32 -6.45
CA MET A 111 -0.74 -1.99 -5.26
C MET A 111 0.03 -1.55 -4.04
N VAL A 112 -0.68 -1.15 -2.99
CA VAL A 112 -0.09 -0.76 -1.72
C VAL A 112 -0.33 -1.86 -0.69
N GLU A 113 0.74 -2.29 -0.04
CA GLU A 113 0.69 -3.17 1.13
C GLU A 113 1.40 -2.48 2.29
N ALA A 114 0.70 -2.29 3.39
CA ALA A 114 1.15 -1.52 4.53
C ALA A 114 1.27 -2.41 5.78
N LYS A 115 2.44 -2.40 6.41
CA LYS A 115 2.66 -3.08 7.68
C LYS A 115 2.57 -2.11 8.84
N ARG A 116 1.73 -2.44 9.82
CA ARG A 116 1.63 -1.67 11.08
C ARG A 116 3.02 -1.42 11.70
N ILE A 117 3.17 -0.27 12.36
CA ILE A 117 4.41 0.24 12.94
C ILE A 117 4.99 -0.71 14.01
N ARG A 118 4.12 -1.24 14.88
CA ARG A 118 4.53 -2.23 15.90
C ARG A 118 4.82 -3.59 15.29
N ARG A 119 5.44 -4.48 16.08
CA ARG A 119 5.86 -5.83 15.67
C ARG A 119 4.83 -6.52 14.77
N SER A 120 5.19 -6.66 13.50
CA SER A 120 4.41 -7.29 12.45
C SER A 120 5.32 -8.20 11.63
N SER A 121 4.72 -9.16 10.94
CA SER A 121 5.43 -10.07 10.05
C SER A 121 4.54 -10.38 8.87
N PHE A 122 5.14 -10.50 7.69
CA PHE A 122 4.47 -11.04 6.52
C PHE A 122 4.18 -12.54 6.74
N GLN A 123 3.05 -13.02 6.23
CA GLN A 123 2.88 -14.48 6.08
C GLN A 123 3.82 -14.96 4.97
N ALA A 124 4.25 -16.22 5.02
CA ALA A 124 5.26 -16.76 4.11
C ALA A 124 4.90 -16.58 2.62
N GLU A 125 3.63 -16.77 2.26
CA GLU A 125 3.16 -16.63 0.88
C GLU A 125 2.60 -15.24 0.56
N GLN A 126 2.63 -14.29 1.51
CA GLN A 126 1.92 -13.03 1.35
C GLN A 126 2.45 -12.21 0.17
N LEU A 127 3.75 -11.89 0.18
CA LEU A 127 4.37 -11.05 -0.84
C LEU A 127 4.39 -11.72 -2.22
N ALA A 128 4.54 -13.05 -2.27
CA ALA A 128 4.45 -13.81 -3.52
C ALA A 128 3.06 -13.70 -4.16
N ARG A 129 1.98 -13.79 -3.35
CA ARG A 129 0.60 -13.63 -3.82
C ARG A 129 0.33 -12.21 -4.30
N GLU A 130 0.75 -11.21 -3.54
CA GLU A 130 0.61 -9.79 -3.94
C GLU A 130 1.37 -9.50 -5.23
N TYR A 131 2.61 -10.00 -5.37
CA TYR A 131 3.39 -9.82 -6.59
C TYR A 131 2.70 -10.42 -7.82
N LEU A 132 2.19 -11.65 -7.75
CA LEU A 132 1.47 -12.25 -8.87
C LEU A 132 0.13 -11.57 -9.15
N ALA A 133 -0.59 -11.16 -8.10
CA ALA A 133 -1.84 -10.40 -8.25
C ALA A 133 -1.61 -9.07 -8.96
N LEU A 134 -0.52 -8.38 -8.63
CA LEU A 134 -0.10 -7.15 -9.30
C LEU A 134 0.14 -7.36 -10.79
N LEU A 135 0.99 -8.33 -11.14
CA LEU A 135 1.33 -8.57 -12.55
C LEU A 135 0.10 -8.97 -13.37
N THR A 136 -0.85 -9.67 -12.74
CA THR A 136 -2.08 -10.10 -13.39
C THR A 136 -3.04 -8.92 -13.56
N ALA A 137 -3.23 -8.09 -12.53
CA ALA A 137 -4.19 -7.00 -12.53
C ALA A 137 -3.72 -5.77 -13.33
N ALA A 138 -2.41 -5.52 -13.40
CA ALA A 138 -1.86 -4.37 -14.10
C ALA A 138 -2.08 -4.43 -15.63
N GLY A 139 -2.17 -5.64 -16.21
CA GLY A 139 -2.28 -5.83 -17.65
C GLY A 139 -1.12 -5.14 -18.39
N GLU A 140 -1.45 -4.17 -19.25
CA GLU A 140 -0.45 -3.39 -20.00
C GLU A 140 0.10 -2.18 -19.22
N LYS A 141 -0.46 -1.86 -18.05
CA LYS A 141 0.02 -0.75 -17.22
C LYS A 141 1.35 -1.11 -16.54
N LEU A 142 2.14 -0.08 -16.23
CA LEU A 142 3.35 -0.18 -15.42
C LEU A 142 2.99 -0.67 -14.01
N PRO A 143 3.40 -1.89 -13.60
CA PRO A 143 3.05 -2.43 -12.29
C PRO A 143 4.03 -1.98 -11.21
N VAL A 144 3.52 -1.56 -10.05
CA VAL A 144 4.32 -1.31 -8.85
C VAL A 144 3.69 -1.95 -7.61
N LEU A 145 4.46 -2.78 -6.91
CA LEU A 145 4.15 -3.24 -5.56
C LEU A 145 4.83 -2.28 -4.59
N PHE A 146 4.04 -1.42 -3.96
CA PHE A 146 4.50 -0.36 -3.08
C PHE A 146 4.29 -0.74 -1.62
N LEU A 147 5.39 -1.01 -0.90
CA LEU A 147 5.33 -1.40 0.50
C LEU A 147 5.50 -0.20 1.43
N ILE A 148 4.61 -0.05 2.41
CA ILE A 148 4.80 0.88 3.53
C ILE A 148 5.18 0.10 4.78
N LEU A 149 6.38 0.36 5.30
CA LEU A 149 7.03 -0.49 6.30
C LEU A 149 7.20 0.22 7.66
N PRO A 150 7.24 -0.53 8.78
CA PRO A 150 7.57 0.00 10.10
C PRO A 150 9.02 0.52 10.22
N GLY A 151 9.90 0.09 9.32
CA GLY A 151 11.30 0.44 9.27
C GLY A 151 11.96 -0.19 8.04
N PRO A 152 13.23 0.14 7.76
CA PRO A 152 13.92 -0.40 6.59
C PRO A 152 14.05 -1.94 6.67
N PRO A 153 14.11 -2.64 5.53
CA PRO A 153 14.43 -4.06 5.47
C PRO A 153 15.72 -4.39 6.26
N PRO A 154 15.86 -5.62 6.82
CA PRO A 154 15.18 -6.86 6.40
C PRO A 154 13.76 -7.05 6.98
N LEU A 155 12.88 -7.69 6.20
CA LEU A 155 11.49 -7.97 6.55
C LEU A 155 11.35 -9.19 7.45
N ALA A 156 10.50 -9.12 8.46
CA ALA A 156 10.14 -10.29 9.26
C ALA A 156 9.10 -11.15 8.50
N VAL A 157 9.43 -12.41 8.23
CA VAL A 157 8.56 -13.39 7.57
C VAL A 157 8.26 -14.53 8.53
N ARG A 158 6.98 -14.82 8.73
CA ARG A 158 6.53 -15.83 9.70
C ARG A 158 7.13 -17.20 9.37
N GLY A 159 7.79 -17.81 10.35
CA GLY A 159 8.44 -19.11 10.21
C GLY A 159 9.81 -19.09 9.50
N HIS A 160 10.26 -17.94 8.99
CA HIS A 160 11.47 -17.85 8.16
C HIS A 160 12.46 -16.76 8.61
N GLY A 161 12.18 -16.08 9.73
CA GLY A 161 13.11 -15.09 10.29
C GLY A 161 13.05 -13.73 9.58
N ARG A 162 14.20 -13.08 9.45
CA ARG A 162 14.32 -11.78 8.76
C ARG A 162 15.11 -11.96 7.46
N MET A 163 14.62 -11.39 6.37
CA MET A 163 15.22 -11.56 5.04
C MET A 163 15.09 -10.31 4.18
N GLY A 164 15.85 -10.28 3.08
CA GLY A 164 15.77 -9.19 2.10
C GLY A 164 14.39 -9.09 1.46
N ILE A 165 14.03 -7.91 0.95
CA ILE A 165 12.70 -7.69 0.36
C ILE A 165 12.48 -8.55 -0.90
N HIS A 166 13.49 -8.65 -1.78
CA HIS A 166 13.42 -9.50 -2.98
C HIS A 166 13.35 -10.99 -2.61
N GLU A 167 14.15 -11.40 -1.62
CA GLU A 167 14.14 -12.77 -1.08
C GLU A 167 12.76 -13.13 -0.51
N ALA A 168 12.11 -12.20 0.21
CA ALA A 168 10.79 -12.43 0.78
C ALA A 168 9.69 -12.61 -0.28
N VAL A 169 9.79 -11.92 -1.42
CA VAL A 169 8.89 -12.13 -2.57
C VAL A 169 9.17 -13.49 -3.23
N SER A 170 10.44 -13.82 -3.44
CA SER A 170 10.84 -15.09 -4.09
C SER A 170 10.58 -16.34 -3.24
N LEU A 171 10.55 -16.21 -1.91
CA LEU A 171 10.53 -17.32 -0.94
C LEU A 171 9.50 -18.42 -1.23
N ARG A 172 8.29 -18.03 -1.67
CA ARG A 172 7.17 -18.94 -1.96
C ARG A 172 6.60 -18.69 -3.35
N LEU A 173 7.36 -18.05 -4.24
CA LEU A 173 6.87 -17.66 -5.56
C LEU A 173 6.54 -18.86 -6.43
N ASP A 174 7.38 -19.89 -6.40
CA ASP A 174 7.17 -21.19 -7.06
C ASP A 174 5.91 -21.89 -6.55
N ASP A 175 5.70 -21.94 -5.23
CA ASP A 175 4.51 -22.54 -4.62
C ASP A 175 3.23 -21.81 -5.02
N VAL A 176 3.24 -20.48 -5.05
CA VAL A 176 2.06 -19.71 -5.46
C VAL A 176 1.83 -19.87 -6.97
N LEU A 177 2.89 -19.85 -7.79
CA LEU A 177 2.80 -20.04 -9.24
C LEU A 177 2.21 -21.41 -9.60
N ALA A 178 2.59 -22.47 -8.87
CA ALA A 178 2.01 -23.80 -9.03
C ALA A 178 0.50 -23.80 -8.73
N LYS A 179 0.06 -23.03 -7.73
CA LYS A 179 -1.37 -22.84 -7.42
C LYS A 179 -2.10 -21.95 -8.44
N THR A 180 -1.40 -21.15 -9.25
CA THR A 180 -2.04 -20.33 -10.29
C THR A 180 -1.94 -20.95 -11.69
N GLY A 181 -1.56 -22.22 -11.80
CA GLY A 181 -1.48 -22.92 -13.09
C GLY A 181 -0.33 -22.44 -14.01
N GLY A 182 0.60 -21.63 -13.49
CA GLY A 182 1.78 -21.18 -14.26
C GLY A 182 1.53 -20.12 -15.33
N GLU A 183 0.30 -19.58 -15.44
CA GLU A 183 -0.07 -18.67 -16.55
C GLU A 183 0.73 -17.36 -16.56
N ALA A 184 1.21 -16.91 -15.40
CA ALA A 184 1.98 -15.67 -15.26
C ALA A 184 3.42 -15.75 -15.81
N GLY A 185 3.92 -16.95 -16.13
CA GLY A 185 5.26 -17.18 -16.67
C GLY A 185 6.11 -18.12 -15.82
N SER A 186 7.40 -18.22 -16.16
CA SER A 186 8.35 -19.07 -15.43
C SER A 186 8.84 -18.42 -14.14
N PHE A 187 9.26 -19.23 -13.16
CA PHE A 187 9.88 -18.74 -11.93
C PHE A 187 11.09 -17.84 -12.25
N GLU A 188 12.01 -18.24 -13.13
CA GLU A 188 13.19 -17.42 -13.42
C GLU A 188 12.82 -16.06 -14.01
N SER A 189 11.89 -16.03 -14.97
CA SER A 189 11.43 -14.78 -15.58
C SER A 189 10.74 -13.86 -14.57
N LEU A 190 9.97 -14.45 -13.64
CA LEU A 190 9.24 -13.69 -12.63
C LEU A 190 10.18 -13.20 -11.54
N ALA A 191 11.11 -14.02 -11.08
CA ALA A 191 12.09 -13.63 -10.07
C ALA A 191 13.00 -12.49 -10.57
N ALA A 192 13.40 -12.53 -11.85
CA ALA A 192 14.22 -11.48 -12.47
C ALA A 192 13.54 -10.11 -12.52
N ARG A 193 12.20 -10.06 -12.57
CA ARG A 193 11.40 -8.82 -12.63
C ARG A 193 11.12 -8.18 -11.27
N ILE A 194 11.35 -8.88 -10.15
CA ILE A 194 11.04 -8.38 -8.81
C ILE A 194 11.68 -7.00 -8.53
N PRO A 195 12.96 -6.76 -8.84
CA PRO A 195 13.60 -5.46 -8.58
C PRO A 195 12.98 -4.30 -9.37
N ASP A 196 12.34 -4.58 -10.50
CA ASP A 196 11.81 -3.56 -11.42
C ASP A 196 10.40 -3.10 -11.05
N VAL A 197 9.72 -3.81 -10.14
CA VAL A 197 8.33 -3.49 -9.76
C VAL A 197 8.17 -3.20 -8.27
N LEU A 198 9.19 -3.47 -7.46
CA LEU A 198 9.08 -3.40 -6.01
C LEU A 198 9.69 -2.12 -5.47
N ALA A 199 8.86 -1.33 -4.80
CA ALA A 199 9.29 -0.12 -4.13
C ALA A 199 8.83 -0.12 -2.67
N TRP A 200 9.57 0.53 -1.79
CA TRP A 200 9.18 0.64 -0.39
C TRP A 200 9.52 1.99 0.22
N VAL A 201 8.75 2.35 1.24
CA VAL A 201 8.97 3.51 2.09
C VAL A 201 8.64 3.13 3.53
N THR A 202 9.10 3.90 4.50
CA THR A 202 8.71 3.74 5.90
C THR A 202 7.63 4.74 6.32
N TRP A 203 6.88 4.40 7.37
CA TRP A 203 5.96 5.36 8.00
C TRP A 203 6.67 6.63 8.49
N ASP A 204 7.91 6.51 8.97
CA ASP A 204 8.70 7.65 9.45
C ASP A 204 9.12 8.60 8.32
N GLU A 205 9.49 8.05 7.15
CA GLU A 205 9.76 8.81 5.94
C GLU A 205 8.51 9.54 5.44
N ILE A 206 7.35 8.87 5.41
CA ILE A 206 6.06 9.51 5.08
C ILE A 206 5.78 10.65 6.06
N ARG A 207 5.89 10.39 7.37
CA ARG A 207 5.65 11.40 8.41
C ARG A 207 6.55 12.62 8.23
N THR A 208 7.84 12.39 7.97
CA THR A 208 8.84 13.46 7.79
C THR A 208 8.52 14.31 6.57
N LEU A 209 8.24 13.66 5.43
CA LEU A 209 7.89 14.33 4.19
C LEU A 209 6.61 15.16 4.33
N VAL A 210 5.55 14.58 4.89
CA VAL A 210 4.26 15.26 5.08
C VAL A 210 4.38 16.39 6.10
N GLY A 211 5.16 16.19 7.17
CA GLY A 211 5.48 17.23 8.15
C GLY A 211 6.16 18.44 7.53
N GLY A 212 7.15 18.22 6.65
CA GLY A 212 7.85 19.28 5.92
C GLY A 212 7.06 19.91 4.77
N GLY A 213 6.14 19.15 4.16
CA GLY A 213 5.35 19.58 3.00
C GLY A 213 4.42 20.77 3.26
N ARG A 214 4.08 21.01 4.54
CA ARG A 214 3.26 22.15 4.99
C ARG A 214 3.85 23.50 4.59
N ASP A 215 5.17 23.60 4.61
CA ASP A 215 5.88 24.86 4.42
C ASP A 215 5.75 25.39 2.99
N ALA A 216 5.50 24.50 2.02
CA ALA A 216 5.25 24.86 0.63
C ALA A 216 3.95 25.66 0.43
N PHE A 217 3.03 25.64 1.41
CA PHE A 217 1.76 26.34 1.37
C PHE A 217 1.72 27.58 2.27
N ARG A 218 2.86 27.96 2.89
CA ARG A 218 2.99 29.23 3.62
C ARG A 218 2.80 30.38 2.63
N GLY A 219 1.74 31.16 2.80
CA GLY A 219 1.38 32.26 1.91
C GLY A 219 0.27 31.94 0.90
N ALA A 220 -0.23 30.69 0.87
CA ALA A 220 -1.49 30.40 0.21
C ALA A 220 -2.65 31.17 0.87
N ARG A 221 -3.79 31.27 0.18
CA ARG A 221 -5.02 31.83 0.76
C ARG A 221 -5.32 31.14 2.08
N ALA A 222 -5.63 31.90 3.12
CA ALA A 222 -5.75 31.39 4.50
C ALA A 222 -6.70 30.18 4.67
N GLY A 223 -7.70 30.02 3.81
CA GLY A 223 -8.57 28.83 3.82
C GLY A 223 -7.85 27.57 3.30
N LEU A 224 -7.14 27.68 2.17
CA LEU A 224 -6.42 26.58 1.54
C LEU A 224 -5.24 26.13 2.40
N GLY A 225 -4.39 27.08 2.84
CA GLY A 225 -3.24 26.78 3.70
C GLY A 225 -3.66 26.03 4.96
N ARG A 226 -4.70 26.51 5.66
CA ARG A 226 -5.22 25.83 6.86
C ARG A 226 -5.82 24.46 6.58
N THR A 227 -6.39 24.22 5.40
CA THR A 227 -6.88 22.88 5.03
C THR A 227 -5.72 21.92 4.81
N VAL A 228 -4.68 22.34 4.08
CA VAL A 228 -3.46 21.54 3.89
C VAL A 228 -2.80 21.23 5.23
N GLU A 229 -2.65 22.23 6.11
CA GLU A 229 -2.11 22.05 7.46
C GLU A 229 -2.89 20.99 8.25
N ARG A 230 -4.22 21.09 8.31
CA ARG A 230 -5.07 20.11 9.02
C ARG A 230 -4.94 18.69 8.46
N LEU A 231 -4.84 18.54 7.13
CA LEU A 231 -4.66 17.23 6.52
C LEU A 231 -3.27 16.66 6.82
N CYS A 232 -2.22 17.48 6.75
CA CYS A 232 -0.88 17.07 7.15
C CYS A 232 -0.82 16.71 8.65
N ASP A 233 -1.50 17.47 9.51
CA ASP A 233 -1.64 17.17 10.94
C ASP A 233 -2.36 15.86 11.18
N ALA A 234 -3.44 15.58 10.45
CA ALA A 234 -4.17 14.32 10.55
C ALA A 234 -3.24 13.13 10.24
N VAL A 235 -2.48 13.21 9.14
CA VAL A 235 -1.52 12.18 8.75
C VAL A 235 -0.44 11.97 9.82
N THR A 236 0.23 13.04 10.25
CA THR A 236 1.35 12.90 11.20
C THR A 236 0.87 12.44 12.57
N THR A 237 -0.30 12.92 13.01
CA THR A 237 -0.91 12.52 14.29
C THR A 237 -1.35 11.06 14.26
N ALA A 238 -1.90 10.56 13.15
CA ALA A 238 -2.27 9.16 13.00
C ALA A 238 -1.05 8.24 13.13
N ILE A 239 0.04 8.55 12.44
CA ILE A 239 1.31 7.79 12.53
C ILE A 239 1.83 7.78 13.98
N ASP A 240 1.81 8.93 14.66
CA ASP A 240 2.25 9.04 16.05
C ASP A 240 1.37 8.26 17.02
N TRP A 241 0.06 8.26 16.78
CA TRP A 241 -0.90 7.56 17.62
C TRP A 241 -0.78 6.04 17.48
N HIS A 242 -0.52 5.54 16.28
CA HIS A 242 -0.37 4.11 15.99
C HIS A 242 1.01 3.51 16.34
N SER A 243 2.01 4.37 16.56
CA SER A 243 3.36 3.96 16.99
C SER A 243 3.34 3.27 18.36
#